data_AF-A0A920DTC8-F1
#
_entry.id   AF-A0A920DTC8-F1
#
_cell.length_a   1.000
_cell.length_b   1.000
_cell.length_c   1.000
_cell.angle_alpha   90.00
_cell.angle_beta   90.00
_cell.angle_gamma   90.00
#
_symmetry.space_group_name_H-M   'P 1'
#
loop_
_entity.id
_entity.type
_entity.pdbx_description
1 polymer ?
#
loop_
_entity_poly.entity_id
_entity_poly.type
_entity_poly.pdbx_seq_one_letter_code
_entity_poly.pdbx_strand_id
1 'polypeptide(L)'
;MIESNPLEFSLEKIVKNALYEDLGQQGDITSSSIIDKSIESSFVLKSRSKGIVSGIKVAELSFNLLDSSLVFEKKLTNGSPVKKAILLQL
;
A
#
# COMPACT_ATOMS: atom_id res chain seq x y z
N MET A 1 -22.45 4.41 17.50
CA MET A 1 -21.06 4.06 17.16
C MET A 1 -20.74 4.59 15.78
N ILE A 2 -20.22 5.82 15.69
CA ILE A 2 -19.45 6.28 14.53
C ILE A 2 -18.23 6.98 15.13
N GLU A 3 -17.20 6.19 15.45
CA GLU A 3 -15.88 6.70 15.86
C GLU A 3 -14.92 6.75 14.68
N SER A 4 -15.41 6.91 13.44
CA SER A 4 -14.55 7.05 12.28
C SER A 4 -14.23 8.53 12.03
N ASN A 5 -12.94 8.88 12.07
CA ASN A 5 -12.44 10.22 11.75
C ASN A 5 -12.82 10.60 10.30
N PRO A 6 -13.47 11.76 10.04
CA PRO A 6 -13.88 12.18 8.69
C PRO A 6 -12.76 12.14 7.65
N LEU A 7 -11.52 12.39 8.07
CA LEU A 7 -10.34 12.33 7.19
C LEU A 7 -10.04 10.91 6.70
N GLU A 8 -10.27 9.89 7.52
CA GLU A 8 -10.03 8.49 7.15
C GLU A 8 -11.03 8.02 6.09
N PHE A 9 -12.30 8.39 6.24
CA PHE A 9 -13.34 8.06 5.26
C PHE A 9 -13.08 8.71 3.89
N SER A 10 -12.61 9.96 3.89
CA SER A 10 -12.25 10.65 2.64
C SER A 10 -11.04 10.00 1.96
N LEU A 11 -10.03 9.58 2.74
CA LEU A 11 -8.82 8.96 2.21
C LEU A 11 -9.11 7.59 1.58
N GLU A 12 -9.91 6.74 2.23
CA GLU A 12 -10.29 5.44 1.69
C GLU A 12 -11.01 5.56 0.34
N LYS A 13 -11.91 6.53 0.21
CA LYS A 13 -12.60 6.80 -1.06
C LYS A 13 -11.62 7.17 -2.17
N ILE A 14 -10.63 8.02 -1.88
CA ILE A 14 -9.62 8.43 -2.87
C ILE A 14 -8.79 7.21 -3.29
N VAL A 15 -8.33 6.41 -2.34
CA VAL A 15 -7.53 5.21 -2.63
C VAL A 15 -8.33 4.19 -3.44
N LYS A 16 -9.59 3.93 -3.08
CA LYS A 16 -10.49 3.05 -3.86
C LYS A 16 -10.67 3.53 -5.30
N ASN A 17 -10.85 4.84 -5.48
CA ASN A 17 -10.97 5.41 -6.82
C ASN A 17 -9.68 5.23 -7.64
N ALA A 18 -8.51 5.44 -7.04
CA ALA A 18 -7.22 5.23 -7.71
C ALA A 18 -6.98 3.75 -8.05
N LEU A 19 -7.34 2.82 -7.15
CA LEU A 19 -7.27 1.39 -7.43
C LEU A 19 -8.21 0.99 -8.57
N TYR A 20 -9.43 1.54 -8.60
CA TYR A 20 -10.37 1.28 -9.69
C TYR A 20 -9.90 1.86 -11.03
N GLU A 21 -9.22 3.01 -11.03
CA GLU A 21 -8.61 3.59 -12.23
C GLU A 21 -7.54 2.64 -12.82
N ASP A 22 -6.64 2.13 -11.98
CA ASP A 22 -5.51 1.29 -12.41
C ASP A 22 -5.93 -0.14 -12.79
N LEU A 23 -6.81 -0.76 -11.99
CA LEU A 23 -7.21 -2.15 -12.16
C LEU A 23 -8.48 -2.34 -13.00
N GLY A 24 -9.32 -1.32 -13.10
CA GLY A 24 -10.62 -1.40 -13.76
C GLY A 24 -11.48 -2.55 -13.22
N GLN A 25 -12.34 -3.09 -14.09
CA GLN A 25 -13.22 -4.21 -13.73
C GLN A 25 -12.54 -5.58 -13.82
N GLN A 26 -11.47 -5.68 -14.60
CA GLN A 26 -10.82 -6.96 -14.91
C GLN A 26 -9.62 -7.26 -14.00
N GLY A 27 -9.19 -6.30 -13.19
CA GLY A 27 -8.02 -6.45 -12.34
C GLY A 27 -6.72 -6.46 -13.13
N ASP A 28 -5.67 -7.00 -12.50
CA ASP A 28 -4.38 -7.23 -13.16
C ASP A 28 -4.39 -8.55 -13.93
N ILE A 29 -4.70 -8.46 -15.23
CA ILE A 29 -4.72 -9.62 -16.15
C ILE A 29 -3.32 -10.22 -16.31
N THR A 30 -2.27 -9.40 -16.21
CA THR A 30 -0.89 -9.86 -16.39
C THR A 30 -0.50 -10.77 -15.24
N SER A 31 -0.63 -10.29 -14.00
CA SER A 31 -0.31 -11.07 -12.80
C SER A 31 -1.17 -12.32 -12.69
N SER A 32 -2.48 -12.22 -12.96
CA SER A 32 -3.38 -13.38 -12.89
C SER A 32 -3.12 -14.46 -13.95
N SER A 33 -2.45 -14.11 -15.05
CA SER A 33 -2.11 -15.06 -16.12
C SER A 33 -0.78 -15.79 -15.89
N ILE A 34 0.13 -15.24 -15.09
CA ILE A 34 1.51 -15.74 -14.97
C ILE A 34 1.92 -16.10 -13.53
N ILE A 35 1.18 -15.65 -12.51
CA ILE A 35 1.46 -15.93 -11.10
C ILE A 35 0.47 -16.98 -10.60
N ASP A 36 1.00 -18.09 -10.07
CA ASP A 36 0.18 -19.11 -9.42
C ASP A 36 -0.41 -18.56 -8.11
N LYS A 37 -1.71 -18.77 -7.90
CA LYS A 37 -2.45 -18.27 -6.72
C LYS A 37 -1.98 -18.86 -5.38
N SER A 38 -1.24 -19.96 -5.40
CA SER A 38 -0.64 -20.58 -4.22
C SER A 38 0.69 -19.95 -3.81
N ILE A 39 1.25 -19.05 -4.62
CA ILE A 39 2.52 -18.39 -4.31
C ILE A 39 2.28 -17.31 -3.28
N GLU A 40 2.90 -17.49 -2.11
CA GLU A 40 3.11 -16.43 -1.14
C GLU A 40 4.47 -15.78 -1.40
N SER A 41 4.55 -14.46 -1.22
CA SER A 41 5.78 -13.71 -1.48
C SER A 41 5.88 -12.52 -0.53
N SER A 42 7.11 -12.23 -0.12
CA SER A 42 7.44 -11.03 0.64
C SER A 42 8.02 -9.95 -0.26
N PHE A 43 7.78 -8.69 0.02
CA PHE A 43 8.42 -7.58 -0.68
C PHE A 43 8.81 -6.43 0.25
N VAL A 44 9.68 -5.54 -0.26
CA VAL A 44 10.14 -4.36 0.47
C VAL A 44 9.90 -3.10 -0.34
N LEU A 45 9.29 -2.10 0.30
CA LEU A 45 9.19 -0.76 -0.26
C LEU A 45 10.44 0.02 0.17
N LYS A 46 11.29 0.39 -0.79
CA LYS A 46 12.62 0.96 -0.52
C LYS A 46 12.75 2.36 -1.14
N SER A 47 13.29 3.31 -0.37
CA SER A 47 13.64 4.60 -0.94
C SER A 47 14.85 4.49 -1.88
N ARG A 48 14.73 5.11 -3.05
CA ARG A 48 15.80 5.18 -4.07
C ARG A 48 16.61 6.47 -3.98
N SER A 49 16.17 7.45 -3.17
CA SER A 49 16.77 8.78 -3.08
C SER A 49 16.68 9.37 -1.66
N LYS A 50 17.41 10.48 -1.45
CA LYS A 50 17.31 11.26 -0.22
C LYS A 50 15.99 12.01 -0.16
N GLY A 51 15.31 11.99 0.98
CA GLY A 51 14.05 12.71 1.18
C GLY A 51 13.50 12.57 2.60
N ILE A 52 12.25 13.01 2.77
CA ILE A 52 11.45 12.82 3.99
C ILE A 52 10.31 11.86 3.66
N VAL A 53 10.11 10.86 4.52
CA VAL A 53 9.05 9.87 4.34
C VAL A 53 7.68 10.53 4.60
N SER A 54 6.74 10.32 3.68
CA SER A 54 5.34 10.73 3.85
C SER A 54 4.43 9.73 3.13
N GLY A 55 3.18 9.63 3.57
CA GLY A 55 2.18 8.78 2.93
C GLY A 55 2.21 7.30 3.29
N ILE A 56 2.93 6.88 4.35
CA ILE A 56 2.97 5.45 4.76
C ILE A 56 1.56 4.88 4.95
N LYS A 57 0.68 5.60 5.65
CA LYS A 57 -0.70 5.15 5.89
C LYS A 57 -1.51 5.00 4.60
N VAL A 58 -1.21 5.80 3.57
CA VAL A 58 -1.84 5.67 2.25
C VAL A 58 -1.38 4.39 1.56
N ALA A 59 -0.07 4.10 1.60
CA ALA A 59 0.48 2.87 1.03
C ALA A 59 -0.11 1.63 1.72
N GLU A 60 -0.17 1.61 3.06
CA GLU A 60 -0.80 0.52 3.81
C GLU A 60 -2.27 0.33 3.44
N LEU A 61 -3.02 1.43 3.37
CA LEU A 61 -4.43 1.39 3.01
C LEU A 61 -4.64 0.83 1.60
N SER A 62 -3.80 1.18 0.62
CA SER A 62 -3.88 0.61 -0.73
C SER A 62 -3.71 -0.90 -0.73
N PHE A 63 -2.71 -1.42 -0.03
CA PHE A 63 -2.48 -2.86 0.05
C PHE A 63 -3.57 -3.58 0.85
N ASN A 64 -4.00 -3.04 1.98
CA ASN A 64 -5.09 -3.60 2.79
C ASN A 64 -6.43 -3.66 2.05
N LEU A 65 -6.68 -2.71 1.14
CA LEU A 65 -7.89 -2.72 0.30
C LEU A 65 -7.83 -3.77 -0.81
N LEU A 66 -6.63 -4.17 -1.24
CA LEU A 66 -6.44 -5.24 -2.22
C LEU A 66 -6.49 -6.62 -1.55
N ASP A 67 -5.81 -6.76 -0.42
CA ASP A 67 -5.78 -7.99 0.37
C ASP A 67 -5.57 -7.64 1.86
N SER A 68 -6.59 -7.92 2.66
CA SER A 68 -6.58 -7.64 4.10
C SER A 68 -5.82 -8.67 4.92
N SER A 69 -5.33 -9.76 4.30
CA SER A 69 -4.48 -10.77 4.95
C SER A 69 -3.01 -10.39 4.97
N LEU A 70 -2.61 -9.35 4.23
CA LEU A 70 -1.22 -8.88 4.19
C LEU A 70 -0.75 -8.39 5.57
N VAL A 71 0.47 -8.78 5.92
CA VAL A 71 1.12 -8.38 7.17
C VAL A 71 2.18 -7.33 6.85
N PHE A 72 2.20 -6.24 7.61
CA PHE A 72 3.11 -5.12 7.37
C PHE A 72 4.04 -4.90 8.55
N GLU A 73 5.33 -4.72 8.26
CA GLU A 73 6.31 -4.22 9.20
C GLU A 73 6.80 -2.82 8.76
N LYS A 74 6.47 -1.81 9.57
CA LYS A 74 6.97 -0.44 9.37
C LYS A 74 8.42 -0.34 9.85
N LYS A 75 9.32 0.00 8.93
CA LYS A 75 10.73 0.27 9.28
C LYS A 75 10.99 1.75 9.58
N LEU A 76 10.21 2.64 8.99
CA LEU A 76 10.26 4.08 9.22
C LEU A 76 8.85 4.67 9.35
N THR A 77 8.75 5.87 9.92
CA THR A 77 7.49 6.61 10.09
C THR A 77 7.48 7.91 9.27
N ASN A 78 6.29 8.48 9.05
CA ASN A 78 6.16 9.77 8.38
C ASN A 78 7.00 10.85 9.10
N GLY A 79 7.65 11.72 8.34
CA GLY A 79 8.59 12.73 8.85
C GLY A 79 10.03 12.23 8.97
N SER A 80 10.28 10.92 8.88
CA SER A 80 11.64 10.39 8.97
C SER A 80 12.50 10.79 7.75
N PRO A 81 13.75 11.25 7.93
CA PRO A 81 14.67 11.40 6.82
C PRO A 81 15.12 10.04 6.29
N VAL A 82 15.25 9.92 4.97
CA VAL A 82 15.68 8.69 4.31
C VAL A 82 16.69 8.99 3.20
N LYS A 83 17.54 8.03 2.84
CA LYS A 83 18.42 8.07 1.65
C LYS A 83 18.37 6.80 0.82
N LYS A 84 18.69 5.66 1.42
CA LYS A 84 18.59 4.32 0.83
C LYS A 84 18.23 3.34 1.94
N ALA A 85 16.97 3.37 2.37
CA ALA A 85 16.47 2.50 3.44
C ALA A 85 15.15 1.86 3.01
N ILE A 86 14.83 0.75 3.67
CA ILE A 86 13.53 0.11 3.60
C ILE A 86 12.54 0.96 4.42
N LEU A 87 11.35 1.17 3.87
CA LEU A 87 10.26 1.92 4.49
C LEU A 87 9.23 0.97 5.09
N LEU A 88 8.82 -0.02 4.29
CA LEU A 88 7.84 -1.06 4.62
C LEU A 88 8.36 -2.42 4.16
N GLN A 89 8.04 -3.45 4.91
CA GLN A 89 8.23 -4.84 4.53
C GLN A 89 6.89 -5.58 4.69
N LEU A 90 6.57 -6.42 3.71
CA LEU A 90 5.42 -7.31 3.72
C LEU A 90 5.91 -8.74 3.46
#